data_AF-C1LQH6-F1
#
_entry.id   AF-C1LQH6-F1
#
_cell.length_a   1.000
_cell.length_b   1.000
_cell.length_c   1.000
_cell.angle_alpha   90.00
_cell.angle_beta   90.00
_cell.angle_gamma   90.00
#
_symmetry.space_group_name_H-M   'P 1'
#
loop_
_entity.id
_entity.type
_entity.pdbx_description
1 polymer ?
#
loop_
_entity_poly.entity_id
_entity_poly.type
_entity_poly.pdbx_seq_one_letter_code
_entity_poly.pdbx_strand_id
1 'polypeptide(L)'
;MTNLVFKRCRSILTPLCRGMAHYHIEWKPKPYPCTKAEREAAAKRYNLLPSDYKPFEDDGLAPGDYFCVEPYNVNNCDPWEPYDFPLERRNFSEPVQFNAHMYSAAGCDPEYSKRYQRGTSV
;
A
#
# COMPACT_ATOMS: atom_id res chain seq x y z
N MET A 1 -10.39 -41.40 38.19
CA MET A 1 -10.19 -39.94 38.19
C MET A 1 -10.40 -39.45 36.78
N THR A 2 -11.54 -38.81 36.52
CA THR A 2 -12.07 -38.49 35.18
C THR A 2 -11.43 -37.22 34.62
N ASN A 3 -10.77 -37.30 33.47
CA ASN A 3 -10.32 -36.13 32.71
C ASN A 3 -11.48 -35.57 31.89
N LEU A 4 -12.02 -34.43 32.31
CA LEU A 4 -13.05 -33.68 31.60
C LEU A 4 -12.40 -32.93 30.43
N VAL A 5 -12.59 -33.43 29.20
CA VAL A 5 -12.15 -32.74 27.98
C VAL A 5 -13.09 -31.58 27.69
N PHE A 6 -12.63 -30.35 27.92
CA PHE A 6 -13.34 -29.14 27.51
C PHE A 6 -13.27 -29.02 25.97
N LYS A 7 -14.29 -29.51 25.25
CA LYS A 7 -14.47 -29.18 23.84
C LYS A 7 -14.73 -27.68 23.74
N ARG A 8 -13.74 -26.92 23.28
CA ARG A 8 -13.92 -25.52 22.87
C ARG A 8 -14.98 -25.48 21.77
N CYS A 9 -16.22 -25.12 22.11
CA CYS A 9 -17.21 -24.70 21.12
C CYS A 9 -16.62 -23.48 20.39
N ARG A 10 -16.15 -23.66 19.16
CA ARG A 10 -15.99 -22.55 18.23
C ARG A 10 -17.39 -21.95 18.07
N SER A 11 -17.57 -20.72 18.54
CA SER A 11 -18.88 -20.07 18.46
C SER A 11 -19.32 -20.01 17.00
N ILE A 12 -20.55 -20.46 16.77
CA ILE A 12 -21.22 -20.54 15.46
C ILE A 12 -21.50 -19.12 14.91
N LEU A 13 -21.13 -18.06 15.65
CA LEU A 13 -21.36 -16.65 15.32
C LEU A 13 -20.29 -16.02 14.41
N THR A 14 -19.21 -16.73 14.09
CA THR A 14 -18.15 -16.17 13.23
C THR A 14 -18.48 -15.97 11.74
N PRO A 15 -19.45 -16.65 11.09
CA PRO A 15 -19.70 -16.42 9.67
C PRO A 15 -20.68 -15.26 9.39
N LEU A 16 -21.53 -14.84 10.35
CA LEU A 16 -22.58 -13.86 10.07
C LEU A 16 -22.04 -12.42 9.87
N CYS A 17 -20.95 -12.06 10.53
CA CYS A 17 -20.38 -10.72 10.44
C CYS A 17 -19.45 -10.51 9.23
N ARG A 18 -19.24 -11.53 8.38
CA ARG A 18 -18.41 -11.41 7.16
C ARG A 18 -19.17 -10.84 5.95
N GLY A 19 -20.50 -10.78 5.99
CA GLY A 19 -21.34 -10.40 4.85
C GLY A 19 -21.60 -8.90 4.65
N MET A 20 -21.02 -8.01 5.47
CA MET A 20 -21.41 -6.59 5.52
C MET A 20 -20.30 -5.60 5.11
N ALA A 21 -19.13 -6.09 4.70
CA ALA A 21 -18.07 -5.24 4.15
C ALA A 21 -17.70 -5.75 2.76
N HIS A 22 -17.81 -4.88 1.74
CA HIS A 22 -17.24 -5.10 0.40
C HIS A 22 -15.69 -5.11 0.41
N TYR A 23 -15.10 -5.33 1.59
CA TYR A 23 -13.70 -5.30 1.89
C TYR A 23 -13.26 -6.71 2.29
N HIS A 24 -12.44 -7.35 1.45
CA HIS A 24 -11.92 -8.67 1.75
C HIS A 24 -10.74 -8.57 2.72
N ILE A 25 -10.74 -9.37 3.79
CA ILE A 25 -9.70 -9.34 4.84
C ILE A 25 -8.29 -9.53 4.27
N GLU A 26 -8.17 -10.29 3.17
CA GLU A 26 -6.88 -10.54 2.50
C GLU A 26 -6.29 -9.31 1.80
N TRP A 27 -7.06 -8.23 1.62
CA TRP A 27 -6.58 -6.98 1.06
C TRP A 27 -5.97 -6.05 2.12
N LYS A 28 -6.01 -6.44 3.40
CA LYS A 28 -5.33 -5.68 4.47
C LYS A 28 -3.82 -5.77 4.30
N PRO A 29 -3.10 -4.67 4.57
CA PRO A 29 -1.68 -4.74 4.85
C PRO A 29 -1.39 -5.80 5.92
N LYS A 30 -0.30 -6.53 5.74
CA LYS A 30 0.20 -7.55 6.66
C LYS A 30 1.49 -7.05 7.34
N PRO A 31 1.99 -7.77 8.36
CA PRO A 31 3.30 -7.45 8.95
C PRO A 31 4.43 -7.51 7.92
N TYR A 32 5.57 -6.93 8.27
CA TYR A 32 6.75 -6.84 7.42
C TYR A 32 7.16 -8.21 6.82
N PRO A 33 7.39 -8.32 5.50
CA PRO A 33 7.68 -9.59 4.84
C PRO A 33 9.17 -9.94 4.92
N CYS A 34 9.49 -10.97 5.70
CA CYS A 34 10.85 -11.43 5.91
C CYS A 34 11.31 -12.44 4.83
N THR A 35 10.39 -13.25 4.32
CA THR A 35 10.70 -14.30 3.34
C THR A 35 10.39 -13.89 1.90
N LYS A 36 11.07 -14.52 0.92
CA LYS A 36 10.80 -14.27 -0.50
C LYS A 36 9.35 -14.57 -0.88
N ALA A 37 8.79 -15.67 -0.38
CA ALA A 37 7.41 -16.05 -0.64
C ALA A 37 6.40 -15.03 -0.07
N GLU A 38 6.67 -14.45 1.10
CA GLU A 38 5.85 -13.38 1.67
C GLU A 38 5.94 -12.10 0.85
N ARG A 39 7.12 -11.75 0.33
CA ARG A 39 7.29 -10.59 -0.57
C ARG A 39 6.54 -10.77 -1.88
N GLU A 40 6.59 -11.96 -2.49
CA GLU A 40 5.83 -12.28 -3.70
C GLU A 40 4.31 -12.21 -3.45
N ALA A 41 3.85 -12.70 -2.29
CA ALA A 41 2.45 -12.61 -1.88
C ALA A 41 2.01 -11.16 -1.58
N ALA A 42 2.89 -10.33 -1.04
CA ALA A 42 2.65 -8.90 -0.80
C ALA A 42 2.59 -8.13 -2.14
N ALA A 43 3.56 -8.34 -3.04
CA ALA A 43 3.56 -7.77 -4.38
C ALA A 43 2.23 -8.04 -5.11
N LYS A 44 1.77 -9.30 -5.08
CA LYS A 44 0.47 -9.70 -5.65
C LYS A 44 -0.72 -8.98 -5.02
N ARG A 45 -0.69 -8.69 -3.71
CA ARG A 45 -1.78 -7.97 -3.02
C ARG A 45 -1.89 -6.52 -3.49
N TYR A 46 -0.77 -5.88 -3.78
CA TYR A 46 -0.69 -4.50 -4.25
C TYR A 46 -0.71 -4.37 -5.77
N ASN A 47 -0.99 -5.45 -6.51
CA ASN A 47 -0.93 -5.49 -7.98
C ASN A 47 0.44 -5.04 -8.55
N LEU A 48 1.53 -5.33 -7.83
CA LEU A 48 2.90 -5.02 -8.23
C LEU A 48 3.62 -6.26 -8.77
N LEU A 49 4.58 -6.04 -9.66
CA LEU A 49 5.53 -7.07 -10.03
C LEU A 49 6.46 -7.38 -8.84
N PRO A 50 6.89 -8.64 -8.65
CA PRO A 50 7.85 -8.98 -7.59
C PRO A 50 9.18 -8.22 -7.69
N SER A 51 9.57 -7.78 -8.89
CA SER A 51 10.76 -6.96 -9.13
C SER A 51 10.64 -5.53 -8.59
N ASP A 52 9.42 -4.99 -8.65
CA ASP A 52 9.14 -3.58 -8.37
C ASP A 52 8.69 -3.39 -6.92
N TYR A 53 8.28 -4.48 -6.27
CA TYR A 53 7.92 -4.48 -4.86
C TYR A 53 9.16 -4.35 -3.96
N LYS A 54 9.29 -3.18 -3.34
CA LYS A 54 10.26 -2.90 -2.29
C LYS A 54 9.52 -2.47 -1.02
N PRO A 55 9.64 -3.18 0.11
CA PRO A 55 9.05 -2.72 1.37
C PRO A 55 9.91 -1.59 1.98
N PHE A 56 9.38 -0.92 3.01
CA PHE A 56 10.14 0.02 3.83
C PHE A 56 11.28 -0.68 4.59
N GLU A 57 12.26 0.08 5.09
CA GLU A 57 13.33 -0.48 5.92
C GLU A 57 12.78 -0.91 7.29
N ASP A 58 13.24 -2.05 7.81
CA ASP A 58 12.74 -2.66 9.05
C ASP A 58 13.38 -2.02 10.31
N ASP A 59 13.16 -0.71 10.46
CA ASP A 59 13.67 0.07 11.61
C ASP A 59 12.67 0.06 12.80
N GLY A 60 11.71 -0.87 12.80
CA GLY A 60 10.60 -0.91 13.77
C GLY A 60 9.51 0.14 13.55
N LEU A 61 9.71 1.09 12.64
CA LEU A 61 8.73 2.09 12.20
C LEU A 61 8.12 1.79 10.83
N ALA A 62 8.49 0.66 10.22
CA ALA A 62 7.96 0.25 8.92
C ALA A 62 6.43 0.08 9.00
N PRO A 63 5.66 0.60 8.02
CA PRO A 63 4.21 0.43 7.94
C PRO A 63 3.81 -0.99 7.46
N GLY A 64 4.36 -2.03 8.09
CA GLY A 64 4.12 -3.43 7.73
C GLY A 64 4.70 -3.78 6.36
N ASP A 65 3.90 -4.43 5.52
CA ASP A 65 4.26 -4.85 4.17
C ASP A 65 3.90 -3.83 3.07
N TYR A 66 3.61 -2.58 3.44
CA TYR A 66 3.38 -1.53 2.47
C TYR A 66 4.63 -1.32 1.59
N PHE A 67 4.41 -1.11 0.30
CA PHE A 67 5.47 -0.86 -0.66
C PHE A 67 5.99 0.58 -0.52
N CYS A 68 7.28 0.75 -0.80
CA CYS A 68 8.00 2.01 -0.73
C CYS A 68 8.39 2.40 -2.17
N VAL A 69 8.02 3.61 -2.54
CA VAL A 69 8.40 4.24 -3.82
C VAL A 69 9.07 5.57 -3.52
N GLU A 70 9.89 6.03 -4.48
CA GLU A 70 10.39 7.39 -4.41
C GLU A 70 9.22 8.38 -4.42
N PRO A 71 9.22 9.37 -3.51
CA PRO A 71 8.13 10.32 -3.44
C PRO A 71 8.10 11.19 -4.70
N TYR A 72 6.92 11.32 -5.28
CA TYR A 72 6.67 12.17 -6.46
C TYR A 72 5.39 12.96 -6.27
N ASN A 73 5.36 14.19 -6.77
CA ASN A 73 4.13 14.96 -6.84
C ASN A 73 3.25 14.44 -7.99
N VAL A 74 1.93 14.40 -7.80
CA VAL A 74 0.99 14.04 -8.87
C VAL A 74 1.20 14.89 -10.12
N ASN A 75 1.65 16.14 -10.00
CA ASN A 75 1.93 17.03 -11.13
C ASN A 75 3.03 16.50 -12.08
N ASN A 76 3.88 15.57 -11.62
CA ASN A 76 4.92 14.95 -12.43
C ASN A 76 4.41 13.76 -13.25
N CYS A 77 3.16 13.30 -13.01
CA CYS A 77 2.47 12.35 -13.89
C CYS A 77 2.00 13.05 -15.18
N ASP A 78 1.78 12.27 -16.25
CA ASP A 78 1.35 12.80 -17.55
C ASP A 78 0.01 13.55 -17.43
N PRO A 79 -0.09 14.84 -17.78
CA PRO A 79 -1.35 15.58 -17.69
C PRO A 79 -2.41 15.17 -18.71
N TRP A 80 -2.04 14.41 -19.77
CA TRP A 80 -2.94 14.08 -20.89
C TRP A 80 -3.53 12.67 -20.82
N GLU A 81 -3.06 11.84 -19.89
CA GLU A 81 -3.58 10.50 -19.68
C GLU A 81 -5.03 10.56 -19.11
N PRO A 82 -5.99 9.78 -19.66
CA PRO A 82 -7.37 9.77 -19.18
C PRO A 82 -7.52 8.94 -17.89
N TYR A 83 -7.02 9.46 -16.77
CA TYR A 83 -7.09 8.78 -15.48
C TYR A 83 -8.52 8.55 -14.98
N ASP A 84 -8.74 7.43 -14.26
CA ASP A 84 -10.00 7.19 -13.54
C ASP A 84 -10.27 8.26 -12.46
N PHE A 85 -9.20 8.75 -11.81
CA PHE A 85 -9.24 9.83 -10.83
C PHE A 85 -8.41 11.03 -11.32
N PRO A 86 -8.98 11.95 -12.13
CA PRO A 86 -8.22 13.02 -12.78
C PRO A 86 -7.51 13.98 -11.84
N LEU A 87 -8.11 14.28 -10.68
CA LEU A 87 -7.52 15.20 -9.69
C LEU A 87 -6.25 14.61 -9.04
N GLU A 88 -6.23 13.29 -8.89
CA GLU A 88 -5.15 12.54 -8.24
C GLU A 88 -4.14 11.99 -9.25
N ARG A 89 -4.46 12.09 -10.55
CA ARG A 89 -3.70 11.51 -11.67
C ARG A 89 -3.34 10.04 -11.44
N ARG A 90 -4.36 9.24 -11.13
CA ARG A 90 -4.24 7.82 -10.76
C ARG A 90 -5.41 7.00 -11.30
N ASN A 91 -5.17 5.74 -11.63
CA ASN A 91 -6.19 4.79 -12.05
C ASN A 91 -6.72 3.92 -10.89
N PHE A 92 -7.85 3.27 -11.11
CA PHE A 92 -8.41 2.31 -10.18
C PHE A 92 -7.46 1.12 -10.00
N SER A 93 -7.32 0.64 -8.76
CA SER A 93 -6.42 -0.46 -8.38
C SER A 93 -4.92 -0.18 -8.54
N GLU A 94 -4.51 1.03 -8.91
CA GLU A 94 -3.12 1.45 -8.81
C GLU A 94 -2.69 1.62 -7.34
N PRO A 95 -1.49 1.15 -6.98
CA PRO A 95 -0.98 1.25 -5.63
C PRO A 95 -0.61 2.70 -5.30
N VAL A 96 -1.03 3.18 -4.12
CA VAL A 96 -0.88 4.58 -3.70
C VAL A 96 0.39 4.76 -2.88
N GLN A 97 1.17 5.81 -3.14
CA GLN A 97 2.35 6.11 -2.32
C GLN A 97 1.97 6.39 -0.85
N PHE A 98 2.79 5.97 0.11
CA PHE A 98 2.46 6.03 1.54
C PHE A 98 2.04 7.43 2.02
N ASN A 99 2.75 8.47 1.57
CA ASN A 99 2.47 9.87 1.94
C ASN A 99 1.75 10.64 0.82
N ALA A 100 0.84 10.00 0.07
CA ALA A 100 0.18 10.61 -1.11
C ALA A 100 -0.48 11.97 -0.82
N HIS A 101 -1.03 12.16 0.38
CA HIS A 101 -1.64 13.42 0.79
C HIS A 101 -0.65 14.61 0.77
N MET A 102 0.62 14.37 1.14
CA MET A 102 1.67 15.40 1.11
C MET A 102 2.08 15.79 -0.31
N TYR A 103 1.90 14.87 -1.27
CA TYR A 103 2.34 14.99 -2.66
C TYR A 103 1.17 15.20 -3.64
N SER A 104 0.05 15.70 -3.13
CA SER A 104 -1.08 16.15 -3.94
C SER A 104 -0.69 17.31 -4.87
N ALA A 105 -1.57 17.69 -5.80
CA ALA A 105 -1.25 18.70 -6.82
C ALA A 105 -0.87 20.07 -6.24
N ALA A 106 -1.35 20.40 -5.03
CA ALA A 106 -1.00 21.61 -4.29
C ALA A 106 0.07 21.36 -3.19
N GLY A 107 0.53 20.12 -3.05
CA GLY A 107 1.48 19.67 -2.04
C GLY A 107 2.94 19.91 -2.42
N CYS A 108 3.82 19.19 -1.73
CA CYS A 108 5.27 19.26 -1.96
C CYS A 108 5.65 18.61 -3.30
N ASP A 109 6.57 19.19 -4.05
CA ASP A 109 7.20 18.54 -5.21
C ASP A 109 8.71 18.34 -4.96
N PRO A 110 9.13 17.10 -4.66
CA PRO A 110 10.54 16.77 -4.49
C PRO A 110 11.38 17.08 -5.73
N GLU A 111 10.79 16.97 -6.93
CA GLU A 111 11.51 17.19 -8.18
C GLU A 111 11.75 18.68 -8.43
N TYR A 112 10.75 19.53 -8.17
CA TYR A 112 10.87 20.98 -8.23
C TYR A 112 12.05 21.49 -7.38
N SER A 113 12.16 21.02 -6.13
CA SER A 113 13.28 21.39 -5.26
C SER A 113 14.64 20.95 -5.81
N LYS A 114 14.73 19.73 -6.37
CA LYS A 114 15.96 19.21 -7.00
C LYS A 114 16.36 20.00 -8.25
N ARG A 115 15.40 20.50 -9.04
CA ARG A 115 15.67 21.33 -10.24
C ARG A 115 16.27 22.68 -9.84
N TYR A 116 15.70 23.32 -8.81
CA TYR A 116 16.21 24.59 -8.30
C TYR A 116 17.66 24.47 -7.77
N GLN A 117 17.95 23.43 -7.00
CA GLN A 117 19.29 23.17 -6.48
C GLN A 117 20.33 22.92 -7.58
N ARG A 118 19.93 22.28 -8.69
CA ARG A 118 20.79 21.99 -9.84
C ARG A 118 20.99 23.18 -10.78
N GLY A 119 20.40 24.34 -10.47
CA GLY A 119 20.46 25.53 -11.33
C GLY A 119 19.82 25.31 -12.71
N THR A 120 19.01 24.26 -12.86
CA THR A 120 18.29 23.95 -14.09
C THR A 120 16.95 24.66 -14.01
N SER A 121 16.93 25.94 -14.36
CA SER A 121 15.69 26.68 -14.56
C SER A 121 14.99 26.15 -15.82
N VAL A 122 13.67 25.94 -15.72
CA VAL A 122 12.79 25.58 -16.83
C VAL A 122 12.83 26.64 -17.93
#